data_AF-A0AAQ0H2M0-F1
#
_entry.id   AF-A0AAQ0H2M0-F1
#
_cell.length_a   1.000
_cell.length_b   1.000
_cell.length_c   1.000
_cell.angle_alpha   90.00
_cell.angle_beta   90.00
_cell.angle_gamma   90.00
#
_symmetry.space_group_name_H-M   'P 1'
#
loop_
_entity.id
_entity.type
_entity.pdbx_description
1 polymer ?
#
loop_
_entity_poly.entity_id
_entity_poly.type
_entity_poly.pdbx_seq_one_letter_code
_entity_poly.pdbx_strand_id
1 'polypeptide(L)'
;MNDDRRPLSRDALEQAMAMIEKGQQLAGHFPDAEALGRARGILDGSLTYEEAAAQLEAKYGFPVLRPRRSTRLSPDEHDRRRQIVDEARVSTALEGGRASDAVHELQDRWAAGETTWEQMHAEVRRLHPSTADPPET
;
A
#
# COMPACT_ATOMS: atom_id res chain seq x y z
N MET A 1 -10.07 0.31 -14.94
CA MET A 1 -9.50 0.77 -13.64
C MET A 1 -8.19 0.03 -13.46
N ASN A 2 -7.08 0.77 -13.38
CA ASN A 2 -5.72 0.22 -13.42
C ASN A 2 -5.42 -0.64 -12.19
N ASP A 3 -4.63 -1.69 -12.39
CA ASP A 3 -4.00 -2.46 -11.33
C ASP A 3 -2.98 -1.56 -10.64
N ASP A 4 -3.32 -1.00 -9.47
CA ASP A 4 -2.44 -0.08 -8.72
C ASP A 4 -1.19 -0.77 -8.14
N ARG A 5 -0.98 -2.06 -8.45
CA ARG A 5 0.24 -2.77 -8.08
C ARG A 5 1.38 -2.31 -8.99
N ARG A 6 2.34 -1.62 -8.39
CA ARG A 6 3.57 -1.25 -9.10
C ARG A 6 4.37 -2.53 -9.43
N PRO A 7 4.98 -2.59 -10.62
CA PRO A 7 5.95 -3.62 -10.94
C PRO A 7 7.03 -3.76 -9.85
N LEU A 8 7.43 -4.99 -9.57
CA LEU A 8 8.54 -5.26 -8.67
C LEU A 8 9.88 -4.89 -9.32
N SER A 9 10.85 -4.50 -8.50
CA SER A 9 12.24 -4.44 -8.94
C SER A 9 12.75 -5.83 -9.32
N ARG A 10 13.84 -5.91 -10.08
CA ARG A 10 14.40 -7.19 -10.52
C ARG A 10 14.68 -8.15 -9.37
N ASP A 11 15.35 -7.70 -8.31
CA ASP A 11 15.71 -8.54 -7.17
C ASP A 11 14.47 -9.01 -6.40
N ALA A 12 13.49 -8.13 -6.22
CA ALA A 12 12.21 -8.47 -5.58
C ALA A 12 11.38 -9.45 -6.44
N LEU A 13 11.44 -9.31 -7.76
CA LEU A 13 10.80 -10.24 -8.69
C LEU A 13 11.42 -11.64 -8.59
N GLU A 14 12.75 -11.73 -8.61
CA GLU A 14 13.46 -13.02 -8.49
C GLU A 14 13.12 -13.71 -7.16
N GLN A 15 13.11 -12.96 -6.04
CA GLN A 15 12.71 -13.48 -4.74
C GLN A 15 11.24 -13.92 -4.71
N ALA A 16 10.33 -13.11 -5.26
CA ALA A 16 8.91 -13.45 -5.32
C ALA A 16 8.64 -14.70 -6.16
N MET A 17 9.31 -14.85 -7.31
CA MET A 17 9.18 -16.04 -8.15
C MET A 17 9.66 -17.30 -7.45
N ALA A 18 10.79 -17.24 -6.73
CA ALA A 18 11.28 -18.37 -5.93
C ALA A 18 10.28 -18.76 -4.82
N MET A 19 9.66 -17.78 -4.15
CA MET A 19 8.62 -18.05 -3.15
C MET A 19 7.37 -18.69 -3.77
N ILE A 20 6.93 -18.22 -4.93
CA ILE A 20 5.76 -18.76 -5.64
C ILE A 20 6.00 -20.21 -6.04
N GLU A 21 7.11 -20.50 -6.71
CA GLU A 21 7.45 -21.85 -7.14
C GLU A 21 7.56 -22.79 -5.95
N LYS A 22 8.28 -22.38 -4.89
CA LYS A 22 8.45 -23.20 -3.70
C LYS A 22 7.13 -23.42 -2.95
N GLY A 23 6.31 -22.39 -2.84
CA GLY A 23 4.98 -22.48 -2.21
C GLY A 23 4.07 -23.47 -2.93
N GLN A 24 4.08 -23.46 -4.26
CA GLN A 24 3.33 -24.44 -5.07
C GLN A 24 3.85 -25.87 -4.86
N GLN A 25 5.17 -26.08 -4.88
CA GLN A 25 5.78 -27.40 -4.60
C GLN A 25 5.41 -27.93 -3.20
N LEU A 26 5.43 -27.07 -2.18
CA LEU A 26 5.06 -27.44 -0.81
C LEU A 26 3.57 -27.79 -0.68
N ALA A 27 2.72 -27.21 -1.52
CA ALA A 27 1.31 -27.57 -1.65
C ALA A 27 1.07 -28.84 -2.49
N GLY A 28 2.13 -29.50 -2.96
CA GLY A 28 2.03 -30.70 -3.80
C GLY A 28 1.79 -30.41 -5.29
N HIS A 29 1.95 -29.16 -5.71
CA HIS A 29 1.81 -28.74 -7.10
C HIS A 29 3.18 -28.52 -7.75
N PHE A 30 3.37 -29.05 -8.96
CA PHE A 30 4.57 -28.83 -9.75
C PHE A 30 4.21 -27.94 -10.94
N PRO A 31 4.38 -26.61 -10.82
CA PRO A 31 3.99 -25.68 -11.87
C PRO A 31 4.84 -25.86 -13.13
N ASP A 32 4.21 -25.70 -14.28
CA ASP A 32 4.92 -25.61 -15.55
C ASP A 32 5.41 -24.17 -15.83
N ALA A 33 6.21 -24.04 -16.90
CA ALA A 33 6.75 -22.75 -17.32
C ALA A 33 5.66 -21.73 -17.70
N GLU A 34 4.48 -22.19 -18.13
CA GLU A 34 3.38 -21.34 -18.53
C GLU A 34 2.70 -20.70 -17.30
N ALA A 35 2.50 -21.49 -16.24
CA ALA A 35 2.00 -21.01 -14.97
C ALA A 35 2.96 -20.01 -14.30
N LEU A 36 4.26 -20.32 -14.30
CA LEU A 36 5.29 -19.41 -13.78
C LEU A 36 5.42 -18.14 -14.65
N GLY A 37 5.28 -18.26 -15.97
CA GLY A 37 5.30 -17.14 -16.90
C GLY A 37 4.19 -16.11 -16.62
N ARG A 38 2.97 -16.58 -16.34
CA ARG A 38 1.85 -15.69 -15.95
C ARG A 38 2.11 -15.00 -14.62
N ALA A 39 2.60 -15.73 -13.63
CA ALA A 39 2.93 -15.17 -12.32
C ALA A 39 4.00 -14.07 -12.45
N ARG A 40 5.04 -14.31 -13.26
CA ARG A 40 6.07 -13.32 -13.55
C ARG A 40 5.51 -12.08 -14.23
N GLY A 41 4.70 -12.26 -15.28
CA GLY A 41 4.12 -11.14 -16.02
C GLY A 41 3.25 -10.24 -15.15
N ILE A 42 2.53 -10.82 -14.19
CA ILE A 42 1.77 -10.07 -13.19
C ILE A 42 2.68 -9.22 -12.30
N LEU A 43 3.80 -9.78 -11.85
CA LEU A 43 4.70 -9.12 -10.90
C LEU A 43 5.59 -8.05 -11.55
N ASP A 44 5.97 -8.23 -12.81
CA ASP A 44 6.75 -7.24 -13.58
C ASP A 44 5.87 -6.24 -14.36
N GLY A 45 4.55 -6.42 -14.31
CA GLY A 45 3.56 -5.55 -14.92
C GLY A 45 3.40 -5.71 -16.43
N SER A 46 4.05 -6.70 -17.06
CA SER A 46 3.83 -7.04 -18.47
C SER A 46 2.48 -7.74 -18.72
N LEU A 47 1.83 -8.21 -17.65
CA LEU A 47 0.49 -8.78 -17.67
C LEU A 47 -0.32 -8.19 -16.51
N THR A 48 -1.48 -7.62 -16.77
CA THR A 48 -2.37 -7.17 -15.69
C THR A 48 -3.07 -8.36 -15.04
N TYR A 49 -3.50 -8.22 -13.77
CA TYR A 49 -4.32 -9.28 -13.14
C TYR A 49 -5.62 -9.56 -13.91
N GLU A 50 -6.17 -8.57 -14.61
CA GLU A 50 -7.41 -8.73 -15.39
C GLU A 50 -7.18 -9.60 -16.63
N GLU A 51 -6.10 -9.32 -17.37
CA GLU A 51 -5.71 -10.15 -18.51
C GLU A 51 -5.36 -11.58 -18.07
N ALA A 52 -4.64 -11.72 -16.95
CA ALA A 52 -4.33 -13.04 -16.39
C ALA A 52 -5.59 -13.80 -15.99
N ALA A 53 -6.55 -13.15 -15.32
CA ALA A 53 -7.81 -13.76 -14.92
C ALA A 53 -8.63 -14.19 -16.16
N ALA A 54 -8.70 -13.34 -17.19
CA ALA A 54 -9.38 -13.66 -18.44
C ALA A 54 -8.74 -14.87 -19.16
N GLN A 55 -7.40 -14.96 -19.17
CA GLN A 55 -6.70 -16.11 -19.74
C GLN A 55 -6.99 -17.40 -18.97
N LEU A 56 -7.03 -17.34 -17.64
CA LEU A 56 -7.32 -18.50 -16.81
C LEU A 56 -8.80 -18.93 -16.92
N GLU A 57 -9.73 -17.99 -16.97
CA GLU A 57 -11.14 -18.27 -17.20
C GLU A 57 -11.37 -18.91 -18.58
N ALA A 58 -10.71 -18.39 -19.62
CA ALA A 58 -10.75 -19.00 -20.96
C ALA A 58 -10.18 -20.43 -20.98
N LYS A 59 -9.13 -20.70 -20.18
CA LYS A 59 -8.48 -22.01 -20.12
C LYS A 59 -9.28 -23.03 -19.29
N TYR A 60 -9.88 -22.62 -18.18
CA TYR A 60 -10.45 -23.52 -17.18
C TYR A 60 -11.98 -23.43 -17.03
N GLY A 61 -12.63 -22.45 -17.65
CA GLY A 61 -14.09 -22.32 -17.69
C GLY A 61 -14.73 -21.85 -16.39
N PHE A 62 -13.96 -21.28 -15.45
CA PHE A 62 -14.48 -20.69 -14.22
C PHE A 62 -13.82 -19.34 -13.91
N PRO A 63 -14.55 -18.41 -13.27
CA PRO A 63 -14.02 -17.11 -12.91
C PRO A 63 -12.94 -17.25 -11.83
N VAL A 64 -11.77 -16.66 -12.07
CA VAL A 64 -10.71 -16.58 -11.06
C VAL A 64 -11.03 -15.45 -10.09
N LEU A 65 -11.05 -15.75 -8.80
CA LEU A 65 -11.31 -14.76 -7.75
C LEU A 65 -10.22 -13.68 -7.77
N ARG A 66 -10.62 -12.41 -7.94
CA ARG A 66 -9.69 -11.29 -7.72
C ARG A 66 -9.21 -11.32 -6.28
N PRO A 67 -7.90 -11.16 -6.02
CA PRO A 67 -7.42 -10.93 -4.68
C PRO A 67 -8.10 -9.69 -4.12
N ARG A 68 -8.66 -9.78 -2.91
CA ARG A 68 -9.18 -8.59 -2.23
C ARG A 68 -8.01 -7.62 -2.02
N ARG A 69 -8.19 -6.36 -2.41
CA ARG A 69 -7.28 -5.30 -1.98
C ARG A 69 -7.32 -5.31 -0.46
N SER A 70 -6.18 -5.58 0.18
CA SER A 70 -6.05 -5.34 1.62
C SER A 70 -6.25 -3.84 1.83
N THR A 71 -7.25 -3.47 2.62
CA THR A 71 -7.44 -2.08 3.08
C THR A 71 -6.46 -1.72 4.18
N ARG A 72 -5.68 -2.68 4.69
CA ARG A 72 -4.66 -2.49 5.72
C ARG A 72 -3.33 -2.11 5.09
N LEU A 73 -2.65 -1.10 5.66
CA LEU A 73 -1.30 -0.71 5.27
C LEU A 73 -0.33 -1.89 5.36
N SER A 74 0.69 -1.89 4.49
CA SER A 74 1.84 -2.77 4.70
C SER A 74 2.61 -2.35 5.96
N PRO A 75 3.36 -3.26 6.59
CA PRO A 75 4.23 -2.92 7.72
C PRO A 75 5.19 -1.76 7.40
N ASP A 76 5.86 -1.81 6.26
CA ASP A 76 6.80 -0.76 5.84
C ASP A 76 6.12 0.62 5.67
N GLU A 77 4.89 0.65 5.17
CA GLU A 77 4.15 1.90 5.02
C GLU A 77 3.66 2.42 6.36
N HIS A 78 3.23 1.53 7.26
CA HIS A 78 2.91 1.91 8.64
C HIS A 78 4.12 2.53 9.36
N ASP A 79 5.29 1.88 9.26
CA ASP A 79 6.52 2.35 9.91
C ASP A 79 7.01 3.66 9.31
N ARG A 80 6.93 3.81 7.97
CA ARG A 80 7.21 5.07 7.29
C ARG A 80 6.32 6.20 7.80
N ARG A 81 5.01 5.98 7.91
CA ARG A 81 4.08 7.01 8.41
C ARG A 81 4.32 7.32 9.87
N ARG A 82 4.65 6.31 10.69
CA ARG A 82 5.02 6.51 12.09
C ARG A 82 6.23 7.41 12.22
N GLN A 83 7.28 7.17 11.44
CA GLN A 83 8.46 8.02 11.40
C GLN A 83 8.11 9.47 11.07
N ILE A 84 7.28 9.70 10.04
CA ILE A 84 6.84 11.05 9.65
C ILE A 84 6.13 11.76 10.82
N VAL A 85 5.25 11.06 11.54
CA VAL A 85 4.54 11.62 12.70
C VAL A 85 5.51 11.98 13.82
N ASP A 86 6.46 11.09 14.13
CA ASP A 86 7.43 11.30 15.19
C ASP A 86 8.36 12.48 14.85
N GLU A 87 8.85 12.57 13.61
CA GLU A 87 9.66 13.70 13.13
C GLU A 87 8.91 15.02 13.18
N ALA A 88 7.63 15.05 12.78
CA ALA A 88 6.80 16.25 12.85
C ALA A 88 6.61 16.74 14.30
N ARG A 89 6.40 15.81 15.24
CA ARG A 89 6.26 16.12 16.67
C ARG A 89 7.57 16.63 17.26
N VAL A 90 8.70 16.00 16.94
CA VAL A 90 10.04 16.44 17.37
C VAL A 90 10.34 17.84 16.83
N SER A 91 10.09 18.09 15.54
CA SER A 91 10.30 19.41 14.93
C SER A 91 9.49 20.50 15.64
N THR A 92 8.21 20.23 15.93
CA THR A 92 7.35 21.19 16.66
C THR A 92 7.84 21.44 18.09
N ALA A 93 8.31 20.40 18.78
CA ALA A 93 8.85 20.52 20.13
C ALA A 93 10.17 21.31 20.17
N LEU A 94 11.02 21.20 19.14
CA LEU A 94 12.24 22.00 19.00
C LEU A 94 11.94 23.50 18.88
N GLU A 95 10.79 23.86 18.32
CA GLU A 95 10.29 25.24 18.25
C GLU A 95 9.60 25.69 19.56
N GLY A 96 9.57 24.84 20.59
CA GLY A 96 8.86 25.10 21.85
C GLY A 96 7.34 24.94 21.75
N GLY A 97 6.84 24.45 20.62
CA GLY A 97 5.43 24.18 20.39
C GLY A 97 5.03 22.77 20.86
N ARG A 98 3.72 22.58 21.07
CA ARG A 98 3.13 21.25 21.19
C ARG A 98 1.73 21.27 20.58
N ALA A 99 1.47 20.33 19.67
CA ALA A 99 0.12 20.13 19.13
C ALA A 99 -0.83 19.59 20.22
N SER A 100 -2.12 19.89 20.09
CA SER A 100 -3.14 19.35 20.98
C SER A 100 -3.22 17.82 20.89
N ASP A 101 -3.64 17.15 21.97
CA ASP A 101 -3.78 15.68 21.98
C ASP A 101 -4.73 15.16 20.87
N ALA A 102 -5.77 15.93 20.53
CA ALA A 102 -6.66 15.62 19.40
C ALA A 102 -5.95 15.57 18.03
N VAL A 103 -4.90 16.39 17.84
CA VAL A 103 -4.07 16.36 16.62
C VAL A 103 -3.13 15.15 16.65
N HIS A 104 -2.60 14.80 17.82
CA HIS A 104 -1.80 13.57 17.96
C HIS A 104 -2.63 12.32 17.65
N GLU A 105 -3.87 12.22 18.14
CA GLU A 105 -4.78 11.12 17.81
C GLU A 105 -5.10 11.04 16.30
N LEU A 106 -5.27 12.18 15.64
CA LEU A 106 -5.45 12.25 14.19
C LEU A 106 -4.22 11.73 13.43
N GLN A 107 -3.02 12.12 13.87
CA GLN A 107 -1.76 11.63 13.32
C GLN A 107 -1.58 10.12 13.54
N ASP A 108 -1.94 9.61 14.72
CA ASP A 108 -1.83 8.19 15.04
C ASP A 108 -2.76 7.33 14.18
N ARG A 109 -4.00 7.79 13.96
CA ARG A 109 -4.96 7.14 13.04
C ARG A 109 -4.47 7.14 11.59
N TRP A 110 -3.80 8.22 11.16
CA TRP A 110 -3.24 8.29 9.81
C TRP A 110 -2.06 7.32 9.63
N ALA A 111 -1.20 7.23 10.64
CA ALA A 111 -0.10 6.27 10.68
C ALA A 111 -0.61 4.82 10.69
N ALA A 112 -1.71 4.54 11.40
CA ALA A 112 -2.38 3.24 11.40
C ALA A 112 -3.12 2.90 10.08
N GLY A 113 -3.36 3.89 9.22
CA GLY A 113 -4.16 3.75 8.00
C GLY A 113 -5.66 3.73 8.23
N GLU A 114 -6.11 4.18 9.40
CA GLU A 114 -7.53 4.29 9.76
C GLU A 114 -8.20 5.54 9.19
N THR A 115 -7.39 6.52 8.75
CA THR A 115 -7.84 7.74 8.07
C THR A 115 -6.90 8.09 6.92
N THR A 116 -7.39 8.85 5.95
CA THR A 116 -6.55 9.37 4.86
C THR A 116 -5.85 10.67 5.27
N TRP A 117 -4.81 11.05 4.52
CA TRP A 117 -4.15 12.35 4.70
C TRP A 117 -5.13 13.51 4.57
N GLU A 118 -6.01 13.46 3.57
CA GLU A 118 -7.03 14.48 3.29
C GLU A 118 -8.02 14.62 4.45
N GLN A 119 -8.50 13.49 4.99
CA GLN A 119 -9.39 13.46 6.14
C GLN A 119 -8.71 13.98 7.41
N MET A 120 -7.48 13.54 7.68
CA MET A 120 -6.67 14.05 8.78
C MET A 120 -6.50 15.57 8.69
N HIS A 121 -6.09 16.08 7.53
CA HIS A 121 -5.85 17.51 7.31
C HIS A 121 -7.13 18.35 7.43
N ALA A 122 -8.25 17.86 6.90
CA ALA A 122 -9.55 18.52 7.05
C ALA A 122 -9.98 18.62 8.52
N GLU A 123 -9.77 17.56 9.31
CA GLU A 123 -10.08 17.56 10.74
C GLU A 123 -9.13 18.45 11.54
N VAL A 124 -7.83 18.45 11.24
CA VAL A 124 -6.87 19.38 11.86
C VAL A 124 -7.29 20.83 11.60
N ARG A 125 -7.66 21.18 10.36
CA ARG A 125 -8.16 22.51 10.00
C ARG A 125 -9.46 22.86 10.74
N ARG A 126 -10.35 21.89 10.95
CA ARG A 126 -11.58 22.09 11.72
C ARG A 126 -11.30 22.36 13.20
N LEU A 127 -10.30 21.69 13.77
CA LEU A 127 -9.87 21.89 15.17
C LEU A 127 -9.12 23.21 15.36
N HIS A 128 -8.33 23.62 14.36
CA HIS A 128 -7.49 24.81 14.40
C HIS A 128 -7.73 25.71 13.18
N PRO A 129 -8.85 26.44 13.13
CA PRO A 129 -9.19 27.30 11.98
C PRO A 129 -8.21 28.46 11.76
N SER A 130 -7.36 28.78 12.74
CA SER A 130 -6.43 29.91 12.71
C SER A 130 -5.14 29.67 11.91
N THR A 131 -4.88 28.46 11.39
CA THR A 131 -3.71 28.19 10.53
C THR A 131 -3.99 28.43 9.04
N ALA A 132 -5.07 29.14 8.70
CA ALA A 132 -5.23 29.70 7.36
C ALA A 132 -4.20 30.82 7.17
N ASP A 133 -3.58 30.86 6.00
CA ASP A 133 -2.47 31.74 5.64
C ASP A 133 -2.66 33.20 6.12
N PRO A 134 -1.59 33.90 6.54
CA PRO A 134 -1.67 35.34 6.72
C PRO A 134 -2.15 35.98 5.41
N PRO A 135 -3.00 37.03 5.46
CA PRO A 135 -3.46 37.71 4.26
C PRO A 135 -2.23 38.20 3.48
N GLU A 136 -2.20 37.89 2.18
CA GLU A 136 -1.21 38.45 1.26
C GLU A 136 -1.23 39.98 1.40
N THR A 137 -0.12 40.55 1.91
CA THR A 137 0.15 41.99 1.90
C THR A 137 1.01 42.36 0.71
#